data_AF-A0A816EN03-F1
#
_entry.id   AF-A0A816EN03-F1
#
_cell.length_a   1.000
_cell.length_b   1.000
_cell.length_c   1.000
_cell.angle_alpha   90.00
_cell.angle_beta   90.00
_cell.angle_gamma   90.00
#
_symmetry.space_group_name_H-M   'P 1'
#
loop_
_entity.id
_entity.type
_entity.pdbx_description
1 polymer ?
#
loop_
_entity_poly.entity_id
_entity_poly.type
_entity_poly.pdbx_seq_one_letter_code
_entity_poly.pdbx_strand_id
1 'polypeptide(L)'
;MMNNLIHLTFYDTSYRNIVRFMTDVPSSKFSSSTLLTLNIKAHNFDDFLYILDGRFNNLQSLYIDLIKICFSSKQIKNQGKIPNLKCFNLSCFLETWNYNTLIVPLLHRMLNLEKLGLYIMTYVKERFIDGNSLKEDILHHLTKIKHFDFDIYSYIYMKNQLNFPSKEDIQQTFKDFPCTKVISCVDYIHKRKQAQCHVYSYPFLMEFYEQITNNFPGGFYPYVRIVSLYDEHPFEHEFFLQISLAFPLMGRLTLFNYCSQNVKQSIDINQNFEIIRYYHLIELDIRQCHDDYTEEFLLHTKTYLHNSISLDIDLESLARITQNFTRNETRINCSKVNELFLYGESENLIQSLQNYFPFAEID
;
A
#
# COMPACT_ATOMS: atom_id res chain seq x y z
N MET A 1 -10.34 -7.09 -34.83
CA MET A 1 -10.20 -5.67 -34.43
C MET A 1 -8.87 -5.39 -33.69
N MET A 2 -8.14 -6.42 -33.25
CA MET A 2 -6.78 -6.32 -32.70
C MET A 2 -5.85 -7.33 -33.40
N ASN A 3 -5.79 -7.28 -34.72
CA ASN A 3 -4.88 -8.15 -35.47
C ASN A 3 -3.48 -7.50 -35.40
N ASN A 4 -2.46 -8.26 -34.98
CA ASN A 4 -1.06 -7.85 -34.81
C ASN A 4 -0.70 -7.06 -33.54
N LEU A 5 -1.64 -6.89 -32.60
CA LEU A 5 -1.33 -6.34 -31.28
C LEU A 5 -0.82 -7.47 -30.36
N ILE A 6 0.37 -7.34 -29.80
CA ILE A 6 1.00 -8.37 -28.94
C ILE A 6 0.87 -8.02 -27.45
N HIS A 7 0.98 -6.74 -27.13
CA HIS A 7 0.94 -6.20 -25.77
C HIS A 7 -0.03 -5.03 -25.70
N LEU A 8 -0.82 -4.97 -24.64
CA LEU A 8 -1.78 -3.90 -24.40
C LEU A 8 -1.82 -3.55 -22.91
N THR A 9 -1.70 -2.26 -22.59
CA THR A 9 -1.89 -1.76 -21.24
C THR A 9 -2.88 -0.62 -21.17
N PHE A 10 -3.72 -0.63 -20.13
CA PHE A 10 -4.65 0.43 -19.79
C PHE A 10 -4.33 0.99 -18.40
N TYR A 11 -3.75 2.20 -18.36
CA TYR A 11 -3.26 2.83 -17.13
C TYR A 11 -4.20 3.90 -16.51
N ASP A 12 -5.29 4.29 -17.17
CA ASP A 12 -6.03 5.52 -16.83
C ASP A 12 -7.52 5.30 -16.48
N THR A 13 -8.12 6.30 -15.82
CA THR A 13 -9.54 6.54 -15.46
C THR A 13 -10.55 6.23 -16.57
N SER A 14 -10.10 6.21 -17.83
CA SER A 14 -10.84 5.74 -19.00
C SER A 14 -11.14 4.24 -18.99
N TYR A 15 -10.65 3.47 -18.01
CA TYR A 15 -10.86 2.02 -17.93
C TYR A 15 -12.35 1.63 -17.93
N ARG A 16 -13.26 2.44 -17.36
CA ARG A 16 -14.71 2.16 -17.42
C ARG A 16 -15.21 2.12 -18.85
N ASN A 17 -14.70 2.99 -19.72
CA ASN A 17 -15.06 3.04 -21.12
C ASN A 17 -14.45 1.87 -21.89
N ILE A 18 -13.26 1.40 -21.51
CA ILE A 18 -12.57 0.27 -22.12
C ILE A 18 -13.22 -1.06 -21.72
N VAL A 19 -13.53 -1.26 -20.44
CA VAL A 19 -14.29 -2.42 -19.96
C VAL A 19 -15.67 -2.42 -20.63
N ARG A 20 -16.37 -1.28 -20.68
CA ARG A 20 -17.65 -1.15 -21.41
C ARG A 20 -17.52 -1.48 -22.90
N PHE A 21 -16.48 -0.98 -23.56
CA PHE A 21 -16.21 -1.31 -24.95
C PHE A 21 -16.00 -2.83 -25.13
N MET A 22 -15.22 -3.45 -24.24
CA MET A 22 -15.03 -4.89 -24.25
C MET A 22 -16.33 -5.63 -23.94
N THR A 23 -17.24 -5.09 -23.12
CA THR A 23 -18.57 -5.67 -22.87
C THR A 23 -19.48 -5.61 -24.08
N ASP A 24 -19.49 -4.49 -24.78
CA ASP A 24 -20.45 -4.23 -25.86
C ASP A 24 -20.05 -4.93 -27.17
N VAL A 25 -18.78 -5.31 -27.32
CA VAL A 25 -18.29 -6.04 -28.49
C VAL A 25 -18.46 -7.56 -28.30
N PRO A 26 -19.04 -8.30 -29.28
CA PRO A 26 -19.17 -9.75 -29.20
C PRO A 26 -17.82 -10.47 -29.04
N SER A 27 -17.76 -11.52 -28.21
CA SER A 27 -16.54 -12.30 -27.96
C SER A 27 -15.90 -12.86 -29.24
N SER A 28 -16.72 -13.19 -30.25
CA SER A 28 -16.28 -13.66 -31.57
C SER A 28 -15.41 -12.66 -32.34
N LYS A 29 -15.42 -11.36 -32.00
CA LYS A 29 -14.56 -10.34 -32.61
C LYS A 29 -13.14 -10.33 -32.02
N PHE A 30 -12.93 -11.00 -30.89
CA PHE A 30 -11.64 -11.10 -30.20
C PHE A 30 -10.95 -12.45 -30.40
N SER A 31 -11.68 -13.48 -30.88
CA SER A 31 -11.15 -14.84 -31.06
C SER A 31 -9.94 -14.93 -32.00
N SER A 32 -9.79 -13.98 -32.93
CA SER A 32 -8.65 -13.85 -33.85
C SER A 32 -7.53 -12.94 -33.32
N SER A 33 -7.58 -12.50 -32.06
CA SER A 33 -6.60 -11.60 -31.46
C SER A 33 -5.22 -12.28 -31.35
N THR A 34 -4.16 -11.54 -31.67
CA THR A 34 -2.77 -11.95 -31.46
C THR A 34 -2.22 -11.54 -30.10
N LEU A 35 -3.07 -10.96 -29.23
CA LEU A 35 -2.68 -10.42 -27.94
C LEU A 35 -2.15 -11.52 -27.02
N LEU A 36 -0.91 -11.35 -26.55
CA LEU A 36 -0.25 -12.27 -25.63
C LEU A 36 -0.22 -11.73 -24.20
N THR A 37 -0.15 -10.40 -24.05
CA THR A 37 -0.06 -9.75 -22.74
C THR A 37 -1.08 -8.63 -22.61
N LEU A 38 -1.82 -8.64 -21.50
CA LEU A 38 -2.79 -7.61 -21.13
C LEU A 38 -2.50 -7.12 -19.71
N ASN A 39 -2.38 -5.80 -19.55
CA ASN A 39 -2.35 -5.14 -18.25
C ASN A 39 -3.53 -4.17 -18.13
N ILE A 40 -4.33 -4.31 -17.07
CA ILE A 40 -5.55 -3.53 -16.91
C ILE A 40 -5.80 -3.15 -15.46
N LYS A 41 -6.25 -1.91 -15.26
CA LYS A 41 -6.90 -1.48 -14.02
C LYS A 41 -8.41 -1.70 -14.12
N ALA A 42 -9.00 -2.43 -13.17
CA ALA A 42 -10.43 -2.72 -13.14
C ALA A 42 -11.06 -2.25 -11.83
N HIS A 43 -12.32 -1.83 -11.88
CA HIS A 43 -12.98 -1.29 -10.69
C HIS A 43 -13.48 -2.40 -9.79
N ASN A 44 -14.13 -3.41 -10.36
CA ASN A 44 -14.76 -4.50 -9.64
C ASN A 44 -14.35 -5.85 -10.24
N PHE A 45 -14.68 -6.93 -9.53
CA PHE A 45 -14.30 -8.29 -9.92
C PHE A 45 -15.06 -8.81 -11.15
N ASP A 46 -16.28 -8.34 -11.38
CA ASP A 46 -17.12 -8.75 -12.53
C ASP A 46 -16.52 -8.25 -13.85
N ASP A 47 -16.02 -7.01 -13.88
CA ASP A 47 -15.32 -6.41 -15.02
C ASP A 47 -14.16 -7.31 -15.48
N PHE A 48 -13.42 -7.81 -14.51
CA PHE A 48 -12.32 -8.74 -14.72
C PHE A 48 -12.78 -10.11 -15.23
N LEU A 49 -13.78 -10.72 -14.59
CA LEU A 49 -14.27 -12.03 -15.00
C LEU A 49 -14.82 -12.02 -16.44
N TYR A 50 -15.39 -10.90 -16.85
CA TYR A 50 -15.86 -10.71 -18.22
C TYR A 50 -14.72 -10.74 -19.26
N ILE A 51 -13.57 -10.16 -18.91
CA ILE A 51 -12.35 -10.18 -19.75
C ILE A 51 -11.82 -11.62 -19.89
N LEU A 52 -11.93 -12.40 -18.82
CA LEU A 52 -11.51 -13.80 -18.77
C LEU A 52 -12.45 -14.79 -19.47
N ASP A 53 -13.60 -14.37 -19.98
CA ASP A 53 -14.59 -15.26 -20.58
C ASP A 53 -14.24 -15.66 -22.03
N GLY A 54 -13.06 -16.27 -22.23
CA GLY A 54 -12.65 -16.89 -23.49
C GLY A 54 -12.47 -15.95 -24.69
N ARG A 55 -12.41 -14.62 -24.48
CA ARG A 55 -12.28 -13.62 -25.55
C ARG A 55 -10.91 -13.63 -26.20
N PHE A 56 -9.86 -13.80 -25.41
CA PHE A 56 -8.47 -13.75 -25.85
C PHE A 56 -7.83 -15.14 -25.79
N ASN A 57 -8.07 -15.95 -26.83
CA ASN A 57 -7.61 -17.35 -26.87
C ASN A 57 -6.08 -17.51 -26.79
N ASN A 58 -5.34 -16.51 -27.27
CA ASN A 58 -3.87 -16.52 -27.30
C ASN A 58 -3.22 -15.84 -26.08
N LEU A 59 -4.03 -15.30 -25.14
CA LEU A 59 -3.51 -14.58 -24.00
C LEU A 59 -2.67 -15.52 -23.11
N GLN A 60 -1.43 -15.12 -22.84
CA GLN A 60 -0.50 -15.89 -22.01
C GLN A 60 -0.22 -15.20 -20.68
N SER A 61 -0.28 -13.86 -20.65
CA SER A 61 0.04 -13.06 -19.46
C SER A 61 -1.05 -12.03 -19.20
N LEU A 62 -1.50 -11.96 -17.95
CA LEU A 62 -2.53 -11.04 -17.52
C LEU A 62 -2.13 -10.37 -16.20
N TYR A 63 -2.17 -9.04 -16.17
CA TYR A 63 -1.84 -8.21 -15.03
C TYR A 63 -3.04 -7.34 -14.68
N ILE A 64 -3.44 -7.34 -13.42
CA ILE A 64 -4.67 -6.68 -12.98
C ILE A 64 -4.44 -5.93 -11.69
N ASP A 65 -4.81 -4.65 -11.71
CA ASP A 65 -4.96 -3.81 -10.53
C ASP A 65 -6.47 -3.60 -10.26
N LEU A 66 -7.00 -4.21 -9.21
CA LEU A 66 -8.40 -4.08 -8.78
C LEU A 66 -8.52 -3.00 -7.70
N ILE A 67 -9.20 -1.91 -8.06
CA ILE A 67 -9.38 -0.76 -7.17
C ILE A 67 -10.25 -1.12 -5.95
N LYS A 68 -11.35 -1.86 -6.16
CA LYS A 68 -12.25 -2.24 -5.05
C LYS A 68 -13.15 -3.42 -5.38
N ILE A 69 -13.08 -4.51 -4.62
CA ILE A 69 -14.08 -5.58 -4.77
C ILE A 69 -15.35 -5.24 -4.00
N CYS A 70 -16.32 -4.62 -4.67
CA CYS A 70 -17.70 -4.54 -4.19
C CYS A 70 -18.49 -5.76 -4.69
N PHE A 71 -19.25 -6.40 -3.78
CA PHE A 71 -20.08 -7.55 -4.12
C PHE A 71 -21.22 -7.12 -5.06
N SER A 72 -21.17 -7.59 -6.29
CA SER A 72 -22.34 -7.59 -7.17
C SER A 72 -23.15 -8.84 -6.83
N SER A 73 -24.40 -8.66 -6.40
CA SER A 73 -25.33 -9.74 -6.06
C SER A 73 -25.65 -10.67 -7.25
N LYS A 74 -25.15 -10.36 -8.45
CA LYS A 74 -25.15 -11.27 -9.58
C LYS A 74 -24.11 -12.35 -9.31
N GLN A 75 -24.52 -13.39 -8.58
CA GLN A 75 -23.81 -14.67 -8.52
C GLN A 75 -23.30 -15.00 -9.92
N ILE A 76 -21.98 -14.89 -10.12
CA ILE A 76 -21.39 -15.23 -11.40
C ILE A 76 -21.44 -16.75 -11.52
N LYS A 77 -22.52 -17.20 -12.16
CA LYS A 77 -22.66 -18.54 -12.76
C LYS A 77 -21.75 -18.70 -13.99
N ASN A 78 -20.78 -17.82 -14.24
CA ASN A 78 -19.88 -17.95 -15.38
C ASN A 78 -18.84 -19.03 -15.10
N GLN A 79 -19.23 -20.25 -15.48
CA GLN A 79 -18.37 -21.39 -15.81
C GLN A 79 -17.58 -21.16 -17.12
N GLY A 80 -17.27 -19.90 -17.45
CA GLY A 80 -16.55 -19.51 -18.65
C GLY A 80 -15.17 -20.16 -18.70
N LYS A 81 -14.70 -20.50 -19.89
CA LYS A 81 -13.37 -21.08 -20.10
C LYS A 81 -12.32 -19.98 -19.88
N ILE A 82 -11.51 -20.10 -18.84
CA ILE A 82 -10.35 -19.20 -18.65
C ILE A 82 -9.33 -19.50 -19.75
N PRO A 83 -8.70 -18.47 -20.37
CA PRO A 83 -7.60 -18.66 -21.31
C PRO A 83 -6.49 -19.52 -20.72
N ASN A 84 -5.66 -20.11 -21.59
CA ASN A 84 -4.52 -20.90 -21.17
C ASN A 84 -3.36 -20.00 -20.70
N LEU A 85 -3.60 -19.27 -19.61
CA LEU A 85 -2.65 -18.33 -19.02
C LEU A 85 -1.44 -19.08 -18.45
N LYS A 86 -0.26 -18.52 -18.71
CA LYS A 86 1.01 -18.92 -18.09
C LYS A 86 1.43 -17.98 -16.98
N CYS A 87 1.06 -16.70 -17.06
CA CYS A 87 1.40 -15.69 -16.08
C CYS A 87 0.17 -14.90 -15.64
N PHE A 88 -0.01 -14.74 -14.34
CA PHE A 88 -1.08 -13.93 -13.78
C PHE A 88 -0.54 -13.07 -12.64
N ASN A 89 -0.87 -11.78 -12.65
CA ASN A 89 -0.58 -10.86 -11.55
C ASN A 89 -1.88 -10.20 -11.13
N LEU A 90 -2.16 -10.23 -9.83
CA LEU A 90 -3.35 -9.62 -9.24
C LEU A 90 -2.94 -8.76 -8.06
N SER A 91 -3.30 -7.48 -8.12
CA SER A 91 -3.26 -6.55 -7.01
C SER A 91 -4.68 -6.18 -6.62
N CYS A 92 -5.07 -6.36 -5.35
CA CYS A 92 -6.42 -6.03 -4.90
C CYS A 92 -6.55 -5.75 -3.41
N PHE A 93 -7.50 -4.86 -3.08
CA PHE A 93 -8.00 -4.65 -1.73
C PHE A 93 -9.34 -5.38 -1.53
N LEU A 94 -9.42 -6.21 -0.49
CA LEU A 94 -10.49 -7.16 -0.23
C LEU A 94 -11.18 -6.92 1.11
N GLU A 95 -12.51 -7.03 1.10
CA GLU A 95 -13.29 -7.22 2.31
C GLU A 95 -13.18 -8.65 2.84
N THR A 96 -13.54 -8.85 4.12
CA THR A 96 -13.25 -10.05 4.92
C THR A 96 -13.51 -11.42 4.27
N TRP A 97 -14.43 -11.53 3.30
CA TRP A 97 -14.91 -12.81 2.78
C TRP A 97 -14.49 -13.07 1.33
N ASN A 98 -13.85 -12.09 0.67
CA ASN A 98 -13.62 -12.15 -0.77
C ASN A 98 -12.43 -13.03 -1.16
N TYR A 99 -11.43 -13.19 -0.29
CA TYR A 99 -10.28 -14.05 -0.57
C TYR A 99 -10.71 -15.51 -0.84
N ASN A 100 -11.40 -16.14 0.11
CA ASN A 100 -11.84 -17.54 -0.01
C ASN A 100 -12.98 -17.74 -1.02
N THR A 101 -13.83 -16.73 -1.25
CA THR A 101 -15.02 -16.88 -2.11
C THR A 101 -14.80 -16.46 -3.55
N LEU A 102 -13.81 -15.59 -3.83
CA LEU A 102 -13.57 -15.05 -5.17
C LEU A 102 -12.17 -15.39 -5.68
N ILE A 103 -11.14 -15.11 -4.88
CA ILE A 103 -9.74 -15.25 -5.34
C ILE A 103 -9.34 -16.71 -5.45
N VAL A 104 -9.53 -17.50 -4.39
CA VAL A 104 -9.15 -18.92 -4.40
C VAL A 104 -9.86 -19.71 -5.52
N PRO A 105 -11.20 -19.65 -5.69
CA PRO A 105 -11.88 -20.38 -6.75
C PRO A 105 -11.51 -19.91 -8.17
N LEU A 106 -11.18 -18.62 -8.33
CA LEU A 106 -10.67 -18.09 -9.59
C LEU A 106 -9.32 -18.72 -9.92
N LEU A 107 -8.38 -18.70 -8.98
CA LEU A 107 -7.03 -19.23 -9.17
C LEU A 107 -7.09 -20.72 -9.50
N HIS A 108 -7.96 -21.50 -8.84
CA HIS A 108 -8.16 -22.93 -9.13
C HIS A 108 -8.55 -23.22 -10.58
N ARG A 109 -9.15 -22.26 -11.29
CA ARG A 109 -9.50 -22.42 -12.71
C ARG A 109 -8.31 -22.15 -13.65
N MET A 110 -7.22 -21.58 -13.15
CA MET A 110 -6.02 -21.23 -13.92
C MET A 110 -4.93 -22.30 -13.84
N LEU A 111 -5.28 -23.56 -14.09
CA LEU A 111 -4.43 -24.74 -13.86
C LEU A 111 -3.10 -24.78 -14.65
N ASN A 112 -2.92 -23.91 -15.63
CA ASN A 112 -1.73 -23.85 -16.48
C ASN A 112 -0.75 -22.74 -16.12
N LEU A 113 -1.00 -22.01 -15.03
CA LEU A 113 -0.10 -20.97 -14.57
C LEU A 113 1.27 -21.54 -14.22
N GLU A 114 2.30 -20.90 -14.76
CA GLU A 114 3.70 -21.12 -14.44
C GLU A 114 4.25 -20.01 -13.54
N LYS A 115 3.65 -18.81 -13.58
CA LYS A 115 4.00 -17.65 -12.75
C LYS A 115 2.76 -17.00 -12.16
N LEU A 116 2.79 -16.73 -10.86
CA LEU A 116 1.76 -16.00 -10.13
C LEU A 116 2.39 -14.87 -9.33
N GLY A 117 1.84 -13.66 -9.45
CA GLY A 117 2.07 -12.56 -8.51
C GLY A 117 0.77 -12.21 -7.80
N LEU A 118 0.78 -12.18 -6.48
CA LEU A 118 -0.42 -11.98 -5.67
C LEU A 118 -0.20 -10.89 -4.62
N TYR A 119 -0.80 -9.73 -4.85
CA TYR A 119 -0.70 -8.58 -3.97
C TYR A 119 -2.09 -8.31 -3.37
N ILE A 120 -2.29 -8.72 -2.12
CA ILE A 120 -3.62 -8.71 -1.48
C ILE A 120 -3.54 -7.97 -0.17
N MET A 121 -4.46 -7.02 0.00
CA MET A 121 -4.79 -6.49 1.31
C MET A 121 -6.19 -6.97 1.68
N THR A 122 -6.33 -7.72 2.76
CA THR A 122 -7.61 -8.30 3.17
C THR A 122 -7.83 -8.16 4.66
N TYR A 123 -9.08 -7.91 5.02
CA TYR A 123 -9.53 -8.27 6.36
C TYR A 123 -9.77 -9.78 6.41
N VAL A 124 -9.61 -10.41 7.54
CA VAL A 124 -9.86 -11.83 7.75
C VAL A 124 -10.51 -11.99 9.12
N LYS A 125 -11.49 -12.88 9.24
CA LYS A 125 -12.26 -12.94 10.49
C LYS A 125 -11.45 -13.45 11.67
N GLU A 126 -10.66 -14.51 11.45
CA GLU A 126 -10.14 -15.31 12.56
C GLU A 126 -8.66 -15.65 12.46
N ARG A 127 -8.03 -15.68 11.29
CA ARG A 127 -6.62 -16.09 11.14
C ARG A 127 -5.95 -15.32 10.01
N PHE A 128 -4.66 -15.05 10.17
CA PHE A 128 -3.84 -14.51 9.09
C PHE A 128 -3.74 -15.51 7.94
N ILE A 129 -3.54 -14.99 6.73
CA ILE A 129 -3.14 -15.80 5.59
C ILE A 129 -1.65 -16.11 5.74
N ASP A 130 -1.34 -17.33 6.15
CA ASP A 130 0.01 -17.84 6.32
C ASP A 130 0.40 -18.80 5.18
N GLY A 131 1.61 -19.35 5.24
CA GLY A 131 2.15 -20.24 4.22
C GLY A 131 1.40 -21.57 4.16
N ASN A 132 0.87 -22.07 5.27
CA ASN A 132 0.03 -23.26 5.26
C ASN A 132 -1.26 -23.01 4.48
N SER A 133 -1.92 -21.88 4.76
CA SER A 133 -3.14 -21.46 4.08
C SER A 133 -2.92 -21.29 2.58
N LEU A 134 -1.88 -20.55 2.16
CA LEU A 134 -1.55 -20.39 0.74
C LEU A 134 -1.16 -21.70 0.06
N LYS A 135 -0.51 -22.62 0.78
CA LYS A 135 -0.16 -23.92 0.23
C LYS A 135 -1.41 -24.75 -0.07
N GLU A 136 -2.35 -24.79 0.87
CA GLU A 136 -3.63 -25.48 0.72
C GLU A 136 -4.50 -24.82 -0.34
N ASP A 137 -4.66 -23.50 -0.26
CA ASP A 137 -5.55 -22.72 -1.11
C ASP A 137 -5.04 -22.60 -2.55
N ILE A 138 -3.72 -22.54 -2.78
CA ILE A 138 -3.17 -22.18 -4.09
C ILE A 138 -2.24 -23.26 -4.61
N LEU A 139 -1.15 -23.57 -3.88
CA LEU A 139 -0.06 -24.37 -4.43
C LEU A 139 -0.43 -25.84 -4.67
N HIS A 140 -1.30 -26.43 -3.83
CA HIS A 140 -1.80 -27.78 -4.07
C HIS A 140 -2.59 -27.90 -5.38
N HIS A 141 -3.24 -26.82 -5.82
CA HIS A 141 -4.05 -26.80 -7.04
C HIS A 141 -3.24 -26.38 -8.27
N LEU A 142 -2.34 -25.41 -8.10
CA LEU A 142 -1.52 -24.84 -9.17
C LEU A 142 -0.17 -25.55 -9.31
N THR A 143 -0.22 -26.84 -9.64
CA THR A 143 0.95 -27.74 -9.68
C THR A 143 2.03 -27.37 -10.71
N LYS A 144 1.76 -26.45 -11.64
CA LYS A 144 2.71 -25.99 -12.68
C LYS A 144 3.45 -24.70 -12.29
N ILE A 145 3.14 -24.11 -11.15
CA ILE A 145 3.79 -22.89 -10.67
C ILE A 145 5.28 -23.16 -10.46
N LYS A 146 6.10 -22.36 -11.13
CA LYS A 146 7.55 -22.31 -10.99
C LYS A 146 8.00 -21.07 -10.24
N HIS A 147 7.18 -20.02 -10.26
CA HIS A 147 7.47 -18.74 -9.66
C HIS A 147 6.22 -18.20 -8.97
N PHE A 148 6.34 -17.89 -7.68
CA PHE A 148 5.26 -17.31 -6.89
C PHE A 148 5.79 -16.11 -6.09
N ASP A 149 5.43 -14.91 -6.55
CA ASP A 149 5.63 -13.68 -5.80
C ASP A 149 4.34 -13.32 -5.07
N PHE A 150 4.46 -12.79 -3.86
CA PHE A 150 3.30 -12.32 -3.13
C PHE A 150 3.65 -11.17 -2.17
N ASP A 151 2.63 -10.40 -1.86
CA ASP A 151 2.58 -9.38 -0.82
C ASP A 151 1.17 -9.46 -0.23
N ILE A 152 1.07 -9.90 1.02
CA ILE A 152 -0.21 -10.18 1.64
C ILE A 152 -0.28 -9.45 2.96
N TYR A 153 -1.20 -8.49 3.02
CA TYR A 153 -1.64 -7.83 4.24
C TYR A 153 -2.93 -8.47 4.74
N SER A 154 -2.87 -9.05 5.93
CA SER A 154 -4.01 -9.67 6.60
C SER A 154 -4.36 -8.91 7.87
N TYR A 155 -5.58 -8.40 7.98
CA TYR A 155 -6.11 -7.75 9.19
C TYR A 155 -7.13 -8.63 9.88
N ILE A 156 -6.87 -9.05 11.11
CA ILE A 156 -7.81 -9.84 11.92
C ILE A 156 -8.40 -9.06 13.07
N TYR A 157 -9.61 -9.43 13.48
CA TYR A 157 -10.13 -9.09 14.79
C TYR A 157 -9.68 -10.14 15.80
N MET A 158 -9.07 -9.72 16.90
CA MET A 158 -8.56 -10.62 17.96
C MET A 158 -9.67 -11.17 18.87
N LYS A 159 -10.94 -11.10 18.45
CA LYS A 159 -12.06 -11.60 19.26
C LYS A 159 -11.91 -13.12 19.41
N ASN A 160 -11.77 -13.58 20.66
CA ASN A 160 -11.65 -15.00 21.02
C ASN A 160 -10.35 -15.69 20.59
N GLN A 161 -9.30 -14.95 20.23
CA GLN A 161 -7.99 -15.54 19.99
C GLN A 161 -7.22 -15.80 21.30
N LEU A 162 -6.75 -17.03 21.47
CA LEU A 162 -5.89 -17.45 22.59
C LEU A 162 -4.40 -17.45 22.21
N ASN A 163 -4.10 -17.59 20.91
CA ASN A 163 -2.74 -17.71 20.40
C ASN A 163 -2.45 -16.58 19.43
N PHE A 164 -1.34 -15.88 19.69
CA PHE A 164 -0.83 -14.78 18.88
C PHE A 164 0.49 -15.22 18.24
N PRO A 165 0.49 -15.72 17.00
CA PRO A 165 1.72 -16.17 16.35
C PRO A 165 2.75 -15.04 16.25
N SER A 166 4.01 -15.32 16.54
CA SER A 166 5.11 -14.38 16.28
C SER A 166 5.35 -14.22 14.78
N LYS A 167 6.15 -13.21 14.40
CA LYS A 167 6.59 -13.06 13.00
C LYS A 167 7.39 -14.29 12.55
N GLU A 168 8.19 -14.88 13.43
CA GLU A 168 8.96 -16.10 13.16
C GLU A 168 8.03 -17.30 12.95
N ASP A 169 6.98 -17.46 13.76
CA ASP A 169 5.99 -18.52 13.59
C ASP A 169 5.33 -18.43 12.22
N ILE A 170 4.90 -17.23 11.80
CA ILE A 170 4.31 -17.00 10.49
C ILE A 170 5.33 -17.29 9.38
N GLN A 171 6.55 -16.74 9.47
CA GLN A 171 7.58 -16.92 8.45
C GLN A 171 7.94 -18.40 8.26
N GLN A 172 7.94 -19.19 9.34
CA GLN A 172 8.28 -20.61 9.32
C GLN A 172 7.28 -21.44 8.49
N THR A 173 6.03 -20.98 8.36
CA THR A 173 5.04 -21.66 7.51
C THR A 173 5.37 -21.59 6.02
N PHE A 174 6.30 -20.73 5.60
CA PHE A 174 6.72 -20.54 4.22
C PHE A 174 8.02 -21.28 3.83
N LYS A 175 8.60 -22.08 4.73
CA LYS A 175 9.91 -22.73 4.52
C LYS A 175 10.04 -23.54 3.22
N ASP A 176 8.92 -24.08 2.71
CA ASP A 176 8.87 -24.94 1.52
C ASP A 176 8.33 -24.21 0.27
N PHE A 177 8.20 -22.88 0.31
CA PHE A 177 7.64 -22.11 -0.81
C PHE A 177 8.64 -21.98 -1.96
N PRO A 178 8.15 -21.93 -3.22
CA PRO A 178 8.98 -21.73 -4.41
C PRO A 178 9.39 -20.24 -4.58
N CYS A 179 9.94 -19.64 -3.52
CA CYS A 179 10.42 -18.26 -3.50
C CYS A 179 11.73 -18.19 -2.72
N THR A 180 12.59 -17.23 -3.07
CA THR A 180 13.96 -17.15 -2.54
C THR A 180 14.00 -16.86 -1.04
N LYS A 181 13.13 -15.96 -0.57
CA LYS A 181 13.06 -15.54 0.84
C LYS A 181 11.70 -14.91 1.10
N VAL A 182 11.13 -15.18 2.27
CA VAL A 182 9.89 -14.57 2.76
C VAL A 182 10.22 -13.72 3.97
N ILE A 183 9.58 -12.55 4.07
CA ILE A 183 9.65 -11.68 5.24
C ILE A 183 8.24 -11.53 5.79
N SER A 184 8.12 -11.50 7.12
CA SER A 184 6.87 -11.29 7.84
C SER A 184 7.02 -10.15 8.84
N CYS A 185 5.93 -9.42 9.05
CA CYS A 185 5.76 -8.43 10.11
C CYS A 185 4.39 -8.71 10.74
N VAL A 186 4.35 -8.87 12.06
CA VAL A 186 3.10 -9.16 12.78
C VAL A 186 2.97 -8.16 13.91
N ASP A 187 1.80 -7.54 14.00
CA ASP A 187 1.50 -6.54 15.01
C ASP A 187 0.17 -6.81 15.69
N TYR A 188 0.17 -6.65 17.00
CA TYR A 188 -1.00 -6.83 17.85
C TYR A 188 -1.43 -5.49 18.43
N ILE A 189 -2.54 -4.99 17.90
CA ILE A 189 -3.12 -3.67 18.18
C ILE A 189 -4.19 -3.88 19.26
N HIS A 190 -3.72 -3.96 20.52
CA HIS A 190 -4.54 -4.39 21.65
C HIS A 190 -5.72 -3.46 21.94
N LYS A 191 -5.55 -2.13 21.86
CA LYS A 191 -6.65 -1.20 22.21
C LYS A 191 -7.80 -1.33 21.21
N ARG A 192 -7.49 -1.54 19.92
CA ARG A 192 -8.52 -1.79 18.87
C ARG A 192 -8.98 -3.24 18.78
N LYS A 193 -8.40 -4.16 19.55
CA LYS A 193 -8.64 -5.62 19.45
C LYS A 193 -8.42 -6.12 18.01
N GLN A 194 -7.39 -5.63 17.37
CA GLN A 194 -7.03 -5.95 15.99
C GLN A 194 -5.60 -6.48 15.92
N ALA A 195 -5.30 -7.23 14.88
CA ALA A 195 -3.93 -7.58 14.57
C ALA A 195 -3.72 -7.49 13.07
N GLN A 196 -2.51 -7.16 12.66
CA GLN A 196 -2.10 -7.16 11.26
C GLN A 196 -0.93 -8.10 11.06
N CYS A 197 -0.89 -8.71 9.89
CA CYS A 197 0.23 -9.50 9.42
C CYS A 197 0.51 -9.09 7.99
N HIS A 198 1.71 -8.58 7.74
CA HIS A 198 2.23 -8.33 6.40
C HIS A 198 3.28 -9.39 6.08
N VAL A 199 3.06 -10.15 5.02
CA VAL A 199 3.94 -11.21 4.57
C VAL A 199 4.19 -11.08 3.08
N TYR A 200 5.46 -11.09 2.68
CA TYR A 200 5.82 -10.90 1.28
C TYR A 200 7.07 -11.69 0.86
N SER A 201 7.13 -11.99 -0.44
CA SER A 201 8.30 -12.55 -1.10
C SER A 201 9.35 -11.46 -1.36
N TYR A 202 10.62 -11.74 -1.07
CA TYR A 202 11.73 -10.81 -1.29
C TYR A 202 12.39 -11.03 -2.68
N PRO A 203 12.73 -9.96 -3.43
CA PRO A 203 12.63 -8.55 -3.07
C PRO A 203 11.20 -8.01 -3.09
N PHE A 204 10.94 -6.99 -2.26
CA PHE A 204 9.67 -6.28 -2.28
C PHE A 204 9.55 -5.43 -3.56
N LEU A 205 8.50 -5.64 -4.36
CA LEU A 205 8.35 -5.05 -5.69
C LEU A 205 7.25 -3.98 -5.78
N MET A 206 6.53 -3.72 -4.69
CA MET A 206 5.40 -2.79 -4.72
C MET A 206 5.85 -1.34 -4.54
N GLU A 207 5.03 -0.45 -5.11
CA GLU A 207 5.21 0.99 -5.02
C GLU A 207 4.74 1.54 -3.66
N PHE A 208 3.85 0.84 -2.97
CA PHE A 208 3.33 1.24 -1.68
C PHE A 208 3.75 0.26 -0.58
N TYR A 209 4.07 0.78 0.60
CA TYR A 209 4.22 0.02 1.84
C TYR A 209 3.36 0.69 2.90
N GLU A 210 2.24 0.08 3.22
CA GLU A 210 1.25 0.68 4.10
C GLU A 210 1.31 0.13 5.53
N GLN A 211 0.83 0.94 6.48
CA GLN A 211 0.60 0.57 7.89
C GLN A 211 1.85 0.03 8.60
N ILE A 212 3.00 0.69 8.39
CA ILE A 212 4.25 0.36 9.07
C ILE A 212 4.16 0.74 10.55
N THR A 213 4.48 -0.20 11.43
CA THR A 213 4.51 -0.06 12.89
C THR A 213 5.95 -0.04 13.41
N ASN A 214 6.13 0.12 14.72
CA ASN A 214 7.43 0.01 15.39
C ASN A 214 8.09 -1.37 15.25
N ASN A 215 7.36 -2.42 14.86
CA ASN A 215 7.95 -3.74 14.62
C ASN A 215 8.60 -3.86 13.23
N PHE A 216 8.65 -2.78 12.46
CA PHE A 216 9.30 -2.75 11.16
C PHE A 216 10.75 -3.25 11.25
N PRO A 217 11.11 -4.34 10.55
CA PRO A 217 12.43 -4.94 10.65
C PRO A 217 13.52 -4.13 9.92
N GLY A 218 13.16 -3.01 9.27
CA GLY A 218 14.04 -2.31 8.36
C GLY A 218 14.15 -3.02 7.00
N GLY A 219 15.24 -2.74 6.30
CA GLY A 219 15.53 -3.31 4.98
C GLY A 219 15.85 -2.23 3.95
N PHE A 220 15.79 -2.60 2.67
CA PHE A 220 16.02 -1.71 1.55
C PHE A 220 14.95 -1.93 0.49
N TYR A 221 14.17 -0.90 0.22
CA TYR A 221 12.96 -0.97 -0.60
C TYR A 221 13.03 0.08 -1.73
N PRO A 222 13.80 -0.21 -2.81
CA PRO A 222 14.10 0.78 -3.85
C PRO A 222 12.90 1.08 -4.75
N TYR A 223 11.84 0.27 -4.71
CA TYR A 223 10.65 0.45 -5.55
C TYR A 223 9.51 1.18 -4.84
N VAL A 224 9.57 1.30 -3.50
CA VAL A 224 8.54 1.98 -2.72
C VAL A 224 8.64 3.49 -2.92
N ARG A 225 7.49 4.11 -3.17
CA ARG A 225 7.29 5.56 -3.32
C ARG A 225 6.30 6.10 -2.30
N ILE A 226 5.35 5.28 -1.86
CA ILE A 226 4.29 5.68 -0.95
C ILE A 226 4.43 4.87 0.35
N VAL A 227 4.55 5.55 1.47
CA VAL A 227 4.66 4.94 2.79
C VAL A 227 3.58 5.48 3.70
N SER A 228 2.92 4.59 4.44
CA SER A 228 2.08 5.00 5.57
C SER A 228 2.54 4.35 6.88
N LEU A 229 2.57 5.15 7.94
CA LEU A 229 2.99 4.78 9.28
C LEU A 229 1.78 4.81 10.22
N TYR A 230 1.63 3.78 11.04
CA TYR A 230 0.57 3.69 12.03
C TYR A 230 0.99 2.77 13.19
N ASP A 231 0.78 3.19 14.43
CA ASP A 231 0.98 2.36 15.63
C ASP A 231 0.15 2.89 16.83
N GLU A 232 -0.06 2.04 17.84
CA GLU A 232 -0.60 2.43 19.15
C GLU A 232 0.49 2.88 20.15
N HIS A 233 1.76 2.70 19.78
CA HIS A 233 2.93 3.17 20.49
C HIS A 233 3.56 4.36 19.76
N PRO A 234 4.24 5.27 20.46
CA PRO A 234 4.87 6.41 19.79
C PRO A 234 6.01 6.00 18.87
N PHE A 235 6.28 6.83 17.86
CA PHE A 235 7.44 6.71 16.99
C PHE A 235 8.56 7.64 17.45
N GLU A 236 9.68 7.08 17.89
CA GLU A 236 10.84 7.89 18.27
C GLU A 236 11.64 8.32 17.02
N HIS A 237 12.56 9.27 17.16
CA HIS A 237 13.35 9.81 16.06
C HIS A 237 14.11 8.72 15.27
N GLU A 238 14.68 7.73 15.95
CA GLU A 238 15.42 6.62 15.33
C GLU A 238 14.54 5.81 14.38
N PHE A 239 13.23 5.73 14.66
CA PHE A 239 12.28 5.09 13.75
C PHE A 239 12.18 5.87 12.44
N PHE A 240 12.03 7.19 12.49
CA PHE A 240 11.98 8.03 11.28
C PHE A 240 13.28 7.98 10.47
N LEU A 241 14.43 7.89 11.15
CA LEU A 241 15.72 7.66 10.50
C LEU A 241 15.73 6.30 9.78
N GLN A 242 15.30 5.23 10.45
CA GLN A 242 15.18 3.90 9.84
C GLN A 242 14.25 3.90 8.63
N ILE A 243 13.12 4.61 8.68
CA ILE A 243 12.20 4.80 7.55
C ILE A 243 12.93 5.50 6.39
N SER A 244 13.65 6.59 6.65
CA SER A 244 14.35 7.34 5.60
C SER A 244 15.41 6.49 4.87
N LEU A 245 16.10 5.61 5.59
CA LEU A 245 17.12 4.72 5.05
C LEU A 245 16.50 3.54 4.29
N ALA A 246 15.38 3.01 4.76
CA ALA A 246 14.69 1.90 4.14
C ALA A 246 14.03 2.27 2.81
N PHE A 247 13.55 3.51 2.70
CA PHE A 247 12.76 4.01 1.56
C PHE A 247 13.44 5.21 0.89
N PRO A 248 14.59 5.01 0.22
CA PRO A 248 15.40 6.11 -0.29
C PRO A 248 14.71 6.94 -1.38
N LEU A 249 13.70 6.38 -2.06
CA LEU A 249 12.95 7.03 -3.14
C LEU A 249 11.50 7.38 -2.73
N MET A 250 11.20 7.41 -1.43
CA MET A 250 9.88 7.76 -0.91
C MET A 250 9.46 9.17 -1.36
N GLY A 251 8.36 9.24 -2.11
CA GLY A 251 7.73 10.48 -2.57
C GLY A 251 6.59 10.94 -1.66
N ARG A 252 5.89 10.01 -1.00
CA ARG A 252 4.77 10.31 -0.12
C ARG A 252 4.95 9.60 1.22
N LEU A 253 4.80 10.36 2.30
CA LEU A 253 4.75 9.85 3.66
C LEU A 253 3.44 10.28 4.33
N THR A 254 2.69 9.32 4.85
CA THR A 254 1.49 9.59 5.65
C THR A 254 1.65 8.99 7.05
N LEU A 255 1.34 9.78 8.07
CA LEU A 255 1.51 9.38 9.48
C LEU A 255 0.19 9.45 10.25
N PHE A 256 -0.15 8.33 10.89
CA PHE A 256 -1.32 8.19 11.76
C PHE A 256 -0.89 7.72 13.15
N ASN A 257 -0.60 8.64 14.06
CA ASN A 257 -0.20 8.28 15.43
C ASN A 257 -0.48 9.43 16.40
N TYR A 258 -1.36 9.21 17.38
CA TYR A 258 -1.74 10.21 18.36
C TYR A 258 -0.96 10.11 19.69
N CYS A 259 -0.02 9.18 19.80
CA CYS A 259 0.81 9.03 20.98
C CYS A 259 1.97 10.03 20.95
N SER A 260 2.21 10.71 22.07
CA SER A 260 3.39 11.56 22.26
C SER A 260 4.66 10.73 22.31
N GLN A 261 5.76 11.26 21.76
CA GLN A 261 7.10 10.67 21.89
C GLN A 261 7.48 10.56 23.37
N ASN A 262 8.09 9.43 23.75
CA ASN A 262 8.57 9.26 25.11
C ASN A 262 9.87 10.05 25.31
N VAL A 263 10.71 10.10 24.28
CA VAL A 263 12.00 10.78 24.32
C VAL A 263 11.87 12.11 23.59
N LYS A 264 11.61 13.17 24.36
CA LYS A 264 11.62 14.53 23.81
C LYS A 264 13.06 14.96 23.55
N GLN A 265 13.39 15.15 22.28
CA GLN A 265 14.63 15.79 21.88
C GLN A 265 14.54 17.29 22.22
N SER A 266 14.94 17.67 23.44
CA SER A 266 15.18 19.07 23.73
C SER A 266 16.54 19.49 23.16
N ILE A 267 16.60 20.72 22.65
CA ILE A 267 17.82 21.35 22.13
C ILE A 267 18.95 21.34 23.19
N ASP A 268 18.59 21.30 24.48
CA ASP A 268 19.52 21.33 25.61
C ASP A 268 20.21 20.00 25.92
N ILE A 269 19.75 18.89 25.34
CA ILE A 269 20.41 17.59 25.49
C ILE A 269 21.42 17.47 24.34
N ASN A 270 22.71 17.50 24.66
CA ASN A 270 23.88 17.31 23.77
C ASN A 270 23.92 15.91 23.09
N GLN A 271 22.81 15.43 22.57
CA GLN A 271 22.75 14.27 21.69
C GLN A 271 22.73 14.81 20.27
N ASN A 272 23.90 14.79 19.62
CA ASN A 272 24.02 15.06 18.18
C ASN A 272 23.32 13.94 17.40
N PHE A 273 21.99 14.02 17.29
CA PHE A 273 21.24 13.16 16.39
C PHE A 273 21.50 13.57 14.94
N GLU A 274 21.48 12.59 14.06
CA GLU A 274 21.64 12.82 12.62
C GLU A 274 20.37 13.48 12.08
N ILE A 275 20.53 14.61 11.38
CA ILE A 275 19.40 15.27 10.71
C ILE A 275 18.87 14.33 9.63
N ILE A 276 17.60 13.94 9.75
CA ILE A 276 16.94 13.03 8.80
C ILE A 276 16.70 13.76 7.49
N ARG A 277 17.08 13.15 6.37
CA ARG A 277 16.94 13.73 5.03
C ARG A 277 15.99 12.90 4.18
N TYR A 278 14.89 13.53 3.76
CA TYR A 278 13.96 12.93 2.82
C TYR A 278 14.15 13.55 1.43
N TYR A 279 15.07 12.98 0.64
CA TYR A 279 15.52 13.57 -0.63
C TYR A 279 14.45 13.65 -1.71
N HIS A 280 13.45 12.76 -1.67
CA HIS A 280 12.45 12.61 -2.72
C HIS A 280 11.03 12.91 -2.23
N LEU A 281 10.86 13.26 -0.96
CA LEU A 281 9.55 13.50 -0.37
C LEU A 281 8.95 14.78 -0.97
N ILE A 282 7.78 14.62 -1.58
CA ILE A 282 6.98 15.68 -2.19
C ILE A 282 5.61 15.82 -1.51
N GLU A 283 5.14 14.81 -0.78
CA GLU A 283 3.86 14.85 -0.07
C GLU A 283 4.04 14.31 1.36
N LEU A 284 3.67 15.13 2.36
CA LEU A 284 3.69 14.79 3.78
C LEU A 284 2.30 15.00 4.38
N ASP A 285 1.65 13.92 4.80
CA ASP A 285 0.36 13.98 5.52
C ASP A 285 0.56 13.63 6.99
N ILE A 286 0.45 14.65 7.84
CA ILE A 286 0.60 14.57 9.30
C ILE A 286 -0.63 15.15 10.02
N ARG A 287 -1.78 15.27 9.35
CA ARG A 287 -3.01 15.86 9.94
C ARG A 287 -3.63 15.01 11.05
N GLN A 288 -3.30 13.72 11.12
CA GLN A 288 -3.83 12.76 12.10
C GLN A 288 -2.74 12.26 13.04
N CYS A 289 -1.91 13.16 13.55
CA CYS A 289 -0.82 12.80 14.44
C CYS A 289 -0.68 13.74 15.64
N HIS A 290 0.10 13.32 16.64
CA HIS A 290 0.47 14.13 17.78
C HIS A 290 1.45 15.26 17.39
N ASP A 291 1.40 16.38 18.12
CA ASP A 291 2.25 17.57 17.90
C ASP A 291 3.75 17.27 17.85
N ASP A 292 4.22 16.28 18.62
CA ASP A 292 5.64 15.88 18.63
C ASP A 292 6.13 15.49 17.22
N TYR A 293 5.27 14.87 16.39
CA TYR A 293 5.62 14.53 15.02
C TYR A 293 5.57 15.73 14.08
N THR A 294 4.65 16.66 14.33
CA THR A 294 4.67 17.97 13.64
C THR A 294 5.99 18.68 13.93
N GLU A 295 6.44 18.68 15.18
CA GLU A 295 7.75 19.20 15.57
C GLU A 295 8.90 18.44 14.91
N GLU A 296 8.83 17.10 14.84
CA GLU A 296 9.81 16.23 14.20
C GLU A 296 10.10 16.61 12.74
N PHE A 297 9.06 16.87 11.94
CA PHE A 297 9.20 17.23 10.53
C PHE A 297 9.46 18.72 10.30
N LEU A 298 8.87 19.61 11.11
CA LEU A 298 9.00 21.05 10.89
C LEU A 298 10.29 21.63 11.49
N LEU A 299 10.88 21.04 12.53
CA LEU A 299 12.18 21.50 13.04
C LEU A 299 13.32 21.13 12.10
N HIS A 300 14.00 22.15 11.56
CA HIS A 300 15.15 21.95 10.66
C HIS A 300 16.36 21.27 11.32
N THR A 301 16.40 21.25 12.66
CA THR A 301 17.44 20.57 13.45
C THR A 301 17.19 19.06 13.59
N LYS A 302 15.98 18.59 13.25
CA LYS A 302 15.61 17.18 13.30
C LYS A 302 15.48 16.58 11.90
N THR A 303 14.76 17.29 11.03
CA THR A 303 14.48 16.86 9.66
C THR A 303 14.86 17.96 8.67
N TYR A 304 15.45 17.56 7.54
CA TYR A 304 15.61 18.42 6.39
C TYR A 304 14.66 17.99 5.28
N LEU A 305 13.65 18.82 5.05
CA LEU A 305 12.69 18.67 3.96
C LEU A 305 13.28 19.14 2.62
N HIS A 306 12.89 18.50 1.51
CA HIS A 306 13.16 19.02 0.17
C HIS A 306 12.28 20.24 -0.14
N ASN A 307 12.61 21.00 -1.19
CA ASN A 307 11.76 22.09 -1.66
C ASN A 307 10.52 21.53 -2.37
N SER A 308 9.44 22.31 -2.40
CA SER A 308 8.19 21.95 -3.09
C SER A 308 7.52 20.72 -2.50
N ILE A 309 7.27 20.78 -1.18
CA ILE A 309 6.46 19.78 -0.47
C ILE A 309 5.01 20.24 -0.34
N SER A 310 4.09 19.33 -0.65
CA SER A 310 2.70 19.37 -0.21
C SER A 310 2.58 18.89 1.23
N LEU A 311 2.00 19.70 2.11
CA LEU A 311 1.84 19.43 3.52
C LEU A 311 0.35 19.43 3.91
N ASP A 312 -0.16 18.27 4.34
CA ASP A 312 -1.46 18.15 5.01
C ASP A 312 -1.25 18.16 6.53
N ILE A 313 -1.86 19.13 7.22
CA ILE A 313 -1.63 19.33 8.65
C ILE A 313 -2.84 19.93 9.38
N ASP A 314 -2.99 19.59 10.66
CA ASP A 314 -3.95 20.24 11.56
C ASP A 314 -3.48 21.66 11.93
N LEU A 315 -4.37 22.64 11.77
CA LEU A 315 -4.04 24.06 11.97
C LEU A 315 -3.66 24.37 13.43
N GLU A 316 -4.30 23.71 14.40
CA GLU A 316 -3.98 23.95 15.81
C GLU A 316 -2.61 23.39 16.17
N SER A 317 -2.28 22.18 15.71
CA SER A 317 -0.95 21.58 15.87
C SER A 317 0.12 22.46 15.23
N LEU A 318 -0.11 22.94 14.01
CA LEU A 318 0.80 23.85 13.33
C LEU A 318 1.02 25.15 14.12
N ALA A 319 -0.07 25.77 14.61
CA ALA A 319 0.00 26.99 15.41
C ALA A 319 0.78 26.76 16.72
N ARG A 320 0.55 25.65 17.43
CA ARG A 320 1.27 25.33 18.68
C ARG A 320 2.77 25.14 18.42
N ILE A 321 3.14 24.34 17.43
CA ILE A 321 4.55 24.01 17.16
C ILE A 321 5.35 25.21 16.63
N THR A 322 4.72 26.05 15.81
CA THR A 322 5.35 27.28 15.29
C THR A 322 5.27 28.45 16.26
N GLN A 323 4.67 28.28 17.44
CA GLN A 323 4.37 29.35 18.41
C GLN A 323 3.62 30.51 17.76
N ASN A 324 2.49 30.21 17.11
CA ASN A 324 1.72 31.12 16.27
C ASN A 324 2.59 31.79 15.20
N PHE A 325 3.40 30.99 14.49
CA PHE A 325 4.25 31.43 13.39
C PHE A 325 5.37 32.42 13.78
N THR A 326 5.89 32.30 15.01
CA THR A 326 6.99 33.15 15.52
C THR A 326 8.29 32.40 15.79
N ARG A 327 8.26 31.07 15.89
CA ARG A 327 9.45 30.23 16.11
C ARG A 327 10.35 30.24 14.87
N ASN A 328 11.65 30.50 14.96
CA ASN A 328 12.48 30.60 13.76
C ASN A 328 12.95 29.23 13.24
N GLU A 329 13.09 28.27 14.16
CA GLU A 329 13.63 26.93 13.88
C GLU A 329 12.70 26.11 12.99
N THR A 330 11.39 26.34 13.05
CA THR A 330 10.41 25.68 12.18
C THR A 330 10.24 26.38 10.83
N ARG A 331 10.63 27.66 10.74
CA ARG A 331 10.43 28.50 9.54
C ARG A 331 11.21 27.98 8.32
N ILE A 332 12.39 27.40 8.53
CA ILE A 332 13.23 26.89 7.45
C ILE A 332 12.50 25.80 6.66
N ASN A 333 11.92 24.80 7.33
CA ASN A 333 11.18 23.75 6.64
C ASN A 333 9.82 24.23 6.14
N CYS A 334 9.12 25.10 6.89
CA CYS A 334 7.86 25.69 6.42
C CYS A 334 8.04 26.49 5.12
N SER A 335 9.18 27.17 4.95
CA SER A 335 9.47 27.92 3.72
C SER A 335 9.66 27.06 2.47
N LYS A 336 9.75 25.74 2.62
CA LYS A 336 9.92 24.79 1.52
C LYS A 336 8.59 24.21 1.01
N VAL A 337 7.50 24.47 1.71
CA VAL A 337 6.16 24.00 1.36
C VAL A 337 5.61 24.83 0.20
N ASN A 338 5.09 24.17 -0.84
CA ASN A 338 4.43 24.81 -1.99
C ASN A 338 2.91 24.63 -1.98
N GLU A 339 2.40 23.62 -1.28
CA GLU A 339 0.98 23.36 -1.12
C GLU A 339 0.74 23.07 0.36
N LEU A 340 -0.15 23.82 0.99
CA LEU A 340 -0.48 23.70 2.41
C LEU A 340 -1.98 23.47 2.56
N PHE A 341 -2.35 22.24 2.92
CA PHE A 341 -3.73 21.86 3.19
C PHE A 341 -3.97 21.92 4.69
N LEU A 342 -4.81 22.87 5.11
CA LEU A 342 -5.10 23.12 6.53
C LEU A 342 -6.42 22.48 6.93
N TYR A 343 -6.39 21.69 7.99
CA TYR A 343 -7.58 21.14 8.61
C TYR A 343 -7.89 21.90 9.90
N GLY A 344 -9.09 22.49 9.99
CA GLY A 344 -9.55 23.29 11.11
C GLY A 344 -10.05 24.68 10.70
N GLU A 345 -10.73 25.39 11.61
CA GLU A 345 -11.26 26.74 11.36
C GLU A 345 -10.41 27.79 12.08
N SER A 346 -9.85 28.77 11.35
CA SER A 346 -9.36 30.01 11.97
C SER A 346 -9.22 31.14 10.96
N GLU A 347 -10.12 32.13 11.03
CA GLU A 347 -10.08 33.33 10.19
C GLU A 347 -8.91 34.28 10.56
N ASN A 348 -8.31 34.12 11.75
CA ASN A 348 -7.39 35.10 12.33
C ASN A 348 -5.89 34.83 12.08
N LEU A 349 -5.52 33.74 11.39
CA LEU A 349 -4.11 33.32 11.22
C LEU A 349 -3.53 33.54 9.81
N ILE A 350 -4.35 33.98 8.86
CA ILE A 350 -4.00 34.03 7.41
C ILE A 350 -2.78 34.91 7.13
N GLN A 351 -2.67 36.08 7.78
CA GLN A 351 -1.56 37.01 7.52
C GLN A 351 -0.22 36.46 8.03
N SER A 352 -0.22 35.76 9.16
CA SER A 352 0.98 35.16 9.75
C SER A 352 1.46 33.94 8.94
N LEU A 353 0.52 33.19 8.36
CA LEU A 353 0.81 32.05 7.50
C LEU A 353 1.64 32.45 6.27
N GLN A 354 1.27 33.53 5.57
CA GLN A 354 1.97 33.98 4.35
C GLN A 354 3.46 34.32 4.59
N ASN A 355 3.81 34.85 5.76
CA ASN A 355 5.21 35.15 6.10
C ASN A 355 6.04 33.90 6.42
N TYR A 356 5.35 32.83 6.80
CA TYR A 356 5.93 31.58 7.26
C TYR A 356 6.01 30.54 6.13
N PHE A 357 5.06 30.63 5.18
CA PHE A 357 4.90 29.81 3.99
C PHE A 357 4.90 30.69 2.72
N PRO A 358 6.01 31.37 2.40
CA PRO A 358 6.06 32.40 1.35
C PRO A 358 5.76 31.91 -0.07
N PHE A 359 5.81 30.60 -0.32
CA PHE A 359 5.61 30.01 -1.64
C PHE A 359 4.42 29.04 -1.68
N ALA A 360 3.67 28.91 -0.59
CA ALA A 360 2.59 27.93 -0.52
C ALA A 360 1.29 28.47 -1.11
N GLU A 361 0.64 27.67 -1.95
CA GLU A 361 -0.80 27.72 -2.16
C GLU A 361 -1.47 27.14 -0.91
N ILE A 362 -2.37 27.90 -0.28
CA ILE A 362 -2.99 27.54 1.01
C ILE A 362 -4.47 27.26 0.75
N ASP A 363 -4.88 26.02 1.01
CA ASP A 363 -6.24 25.51 0.83
C ASP A 363 -6.89 25.10 2.16
#